data_AF-A0A3A8EX03-F1
#
_entry.id   AF-A0A3A8EX03-F1
#
_cell.length_a   1.000
_cell.length_b   1.000
_cell.length_c   1.000
_cell.angle_alpha   90.00
_cell.angle_beta   90.00
_cell.angle_gamma   90.00
#
_symmetry.space_group_name_H-M   'P 1'
#
loop_
_entity.id
_entity.type
_entity.pdbx_description
1 polymer ?
#
loop_
_entity_poly.entity_id
_entity_poly.type
_entity_poly.pdbx_seq_one_letter_code
_entity_poly.pdbx_strand_id
1 'polypeptide(L)'
;MSSINFLEVGQKVKFDHEKRFNWTVQAVREQFAILTATFIGKGYYTIVDFDREIRSSGTSWGLGHKTKEDCEMSMLALFGEHPEGIDQELSNRNKKTLVISEVRGNKDAN
;
A
#
# COMPACT_ATOMS: atom_id res chain seq x y z
N MET A 1 -12.12 6.48 -19.07
CA MET A 1 -11.24 5.34 -18.76
C MET A 1 -10.15 5.88 -17.88
N SER A 2 -10.21 5.54 -16.59
CA SER A 2 -9.46 6.21 -15.52
C SER A 2 -8.02 5.69 -15.49
N SER A 3 -7.06 6.60 -15.58
CA SER A 3 -5.63 6.35 -15.73
C SER A 3 -4.93 5.90 -14.43
N ILE A 4 -5.45 4.90 -13.70
CA ILE A 4 -4.82 4.40 -12.45
C ILE A 4 -3.98 3.16 -12.75
N ASN A 5 -3.01 3.31 -13.65
CA ASN A 5 -1.99 2.29 -13.96
C ASN A 5 -0.67 3.06 -13.94
N PHE A 6 0.21 3.06 -12.96
CA PHE A 6 0.45 2.25 -11.78
C PHE A 6 1.08 3.21 -10.75
N LEU A 7 0.88 2.96 -9.46
CA LEU A 7 1.70 3.67 -8.46
C LEU A 7 3.16 3.26 -8.64
N GLU A 8 4.10 4.15 -8.32
CA GLU A 8 5.52 3.84 -8.30
C GLU A 8 6.08 4.02 -6.90
N VAL A 9 7.07 3.19 -6.55
CA VAL A 9 7.76 3.28 -5.26
C VAL A 9 8.35 4.69 -5.08
N GLY A 10 8.16 5.26 -3.89
CA GLY A 10 8.58 6.61 -3.53
C GLY A 10 7.52 7.70 -3.79
N GLN A 11 6.51 7.44 -4.61
CA GLN A 11 5.44 8.41 -4.84
C GLN A 11 4.66 8.72 -3.54
N LYS A 12 4.18 9.95 -3.43
CA LYS A 12 3.27 10.36 -2.36
C LYS A 12 1.84 10.38 -2.87
N VAL A 13 0.94 9.72 -2.16
CA VAL A 13 -0.46 9.54 -2.53
C VAL A 13 -1.35 10.15 -1.46
N LYS A 14 -2.41 10.84 -1.89
CA LYS A 14 -3.52 11.21 -1.02
C LYS A 14 -4.80 10.54 -1.49
N PHE A 15 -5.58 10.09 -0.53
CA PHE A 15 -6.93 9.59 -0.76
C PHE A 15 -7.95 10.68 -0.43
N ASP A 16 -9.05 10.75 -1.18
CA ASP A 16 -10.02 11.84 -1.05
C ASP A 16 -10.67 11.90 0.35
N HIS A 17 -11.00 10.75 0.93
CA HIS A 17 -11.61 10.66 2.26
C HIS A 17 -10.60 10.70 3.42
N GLU A 18 -9.30 10.78 3.15
CA GLU A 18 -8.24 10.70 4.16
C GLU A 18 -7.12 11.73 3.93
N LYS A 19 -7.51 13.01 3.77
CA LYS A 19 -6.60 14.12 3.45
C LYS A 19 -5.52 14.39 4.50
N ARG A 20 -5.67 13.86 5.71
CA ARG A 20 -4.70 14.01 6.82
C ARG A 20 -3.43 13.17 6.66
N PHE A 21 -3.46 12.14 5.81
CA PHE A 21 -2.32 11.25 5.60
C PHE A 21 -1.66 11.56 4.26
N ASN A 22 -0.33 11.73 4.30
CA ASN A 22 0.49 11.68 3.09
C ASN A 22 1.06 10.26 2.98
N TRP A 23 0.39 9.42 2.21
CA TRP A 23 0.81 8.04 2.02
C TRP A 23 2.02 7.98 1.10
N THR A 24 2.94 7.08 1.38
CA THR A 24 4.16 6.84 0.59
C THR A 24 4.09 5.44 0.04
N VAL A 25 4.27 5.29 -1.26
CA VAL A 25 4.32 3.99 -1.91
C VAL A 25 5.66 3.33 -1.56
N GLN A 26 5.62 2.18 -0.87
CA GLN A 26 6.80 1.46 -0.43
C GLN A 26 7.11 0.26 -1.33
N ALA A 27 6.08 -0.43 -1.80
CA ALA A 27 6.19 -1.58 -2.70
C ALA A 27 5.02 -1.57 -3.69
N VAL A 28 5.30 -1.99 -4.92
CA VAL A 28 4.31 -2.15 -5.99
C VAL A 28 4.65 -3.43 -6.74
N ARG A 29 3.65 -4.28 -6.97
CA ARG A 29 3.78 -5.47 -7.81
C ARG A 29 2.41 -5.84 -8.36
N GLU A 30 2.32 -5.84 -9.69
CA GLU A 30 1.12 -6.30 -10.43
C GLU A 30 -0.18 -5.67 -9.88
N GLN A 31 -1.04 -6.49 -9.26
CA GLN A 31 -2.32 -6.11 -8.68
C GLN A 31 -2.21 -5.25 -7.41
N PHE A 32 -1.08 -5.29 -6.69
CA PHE A 32 -0.99 -4.70 -5.35
C PHE A 32 0.02 -3.57 -5.23
N ALA A 33 -0.30 -2.62 -4.35
CA ALA A 33 0.66 -1.66 -3.82
C ALA A 33 0.55 -1.54 -2.30
N ILE A 34 1.67 -1.43 -1.61
CA ILE A 34 1.74 -1.22 -0.17
C ILE A 34 2.19 0.21 0.09
N LEU A 35 1.37 0.95 0.81
CA LEU A 35 1.61 2.34 1.16
C LEU A 35 1.73 2.50 2.66
N THR A 36 2.65 3.36 3.11
CA THR A 36 2.83 3.70 4.52
C THR A 36 2.66 5.20 4.77
N ALA A 37 2.21 5.56 5.97
CA ALA A 37 2.08 6.95 6.40
C ALA A 37 2.48 7.06 7.87
N THR A 38 3.02 8.21 8.26
CA THR A 38 3.29 8.53 9.67
C THR A 38 2.42 9.70 10.08
N PHE A 39 1.66 9.54 11.16
CA PHE A 39 0.81 10.60 11.72
C PHE A 39 0.94 10.63 13.24
N ILE A 40 1.33 11.79 13.79
CA ILE A 40 1.56 12.01 15.23
C ILE A 40 2.47 10.91 15.83
N GLY A 41 3.60 10.65 15.17
CA GLY A 41 4.59 9.64 15.61
C GLY A 41 4.15 8.18 15.48
N LYS A 42 2.93 7.89 15.00
CA LYS A 42 2.45 6.53 14.75
C LYS A 42 2.54 6.18 13.27
N GLY A 43 3.06 5.00 12.98
CA GLY A 43 3.12 4.43 11.63
C GLY A 43 1.82 3.71 11.27
N TYR A 44 1.39 3.91 10.05
CA TYR A 44 0.20 3.31 9.44
C TYR A 44 0.57 2.72 8.09
N TYR A 45 -0.16 1.70 7.65
CA TYR A 45 -0.02 1.14 6.32
C TYR A 45 -1.38 0.83 5.71
N THR A 46 -1.42 0.70 4.39
CA THR A 46 -2.57 0.20 3.64
C THR A 46 -2.08 -0.54 2.40
N ILE A 47 -2.81 -1.57 2.03
CA ILE A 47 -2.62 -2.36 0.81
C ILE A 47 -3.70 -1.93 -0.17
N VAL A 48 -3.29 -1.50 -1.35
CA VAL A 48 -4.14 -1.19 -2.50
C VAL A 48 -4.22 -2.43 -3.38
N ASP A 49 -5.43 -2.79 -3.80
CA ASP A 49 -5.73 -3.83 -4.78
C ASP A 49 -6.33 -3.12 -6.00
N PHE A 50 -5.53 -2.99 -7.06
CA PHE A 50 -5.88 -2.24 -8.27
C PHE A 50 -7.00 -2.94 -9.04
N ASP A 51 -6.95 -4.28 -9.14
CA ASP A 51 -7.95 -5.06 -9.89
C ASP A 51 -9.35 -4.93 -9.29
N ARG A 52 -9.43 -4.87 -7.95
CA ARG A 52 -10.70 -4.70 -7.24
C ARG A 52 -11.05 -3.24 -6.95
N GLU A 53 -10.18 -2.30 -7.30
CA GLU A 53 -10.32 -0.87 -7.00
C GLU A 53 -10.60 -0.60 -5.50
N ILE A 54 -9.91 -1.32 -4.61
CA ILE A 54 -10.04 -1.16 -3.15
C ILE A 54 -8.71 -0.90 -2.48
N ARG A 55 -8.78 -0.47 -1.23
CA ARG A 55 -7.67 -0.51 -0.28
C ARG A 55 -8.13 -1.04 1.06
N SER A 56 -7.25 -1.74 1.77
CA SER A 56 -7.52 -2.25 3.13
C SER A 56 -6.23 -2.37 3.94
N SER A 57 -6.36 -2.81 5.19
CA SER A 57 -5.24 -3.35 5.97
C SER A 57 -5.02 -4.82 5.62
N GLY A 58 -3.85 -5.37 5.91
CA GLY A 58 -3.62 -6.82 5.89
C GLY A 58 -4.37 -7.53 7.02
N THR A 59 -4.46 -8.86 6.93
CA THR A 59 -5.03 -9.75 7.96
C THR A 59 -3.96 -10.53 8.75
N SER A 60 -2.73 -10.60 8.25
CA SER A 60 -1.69 -11.44 8.84
C SER A 60 -1.14 -10.88 10.13
N TRP A 61 -0.94 -11.78 11.10
CA TRP A 61 -0.19 -11.49 12.32
C TRP A 61 1.29 -11.82 12.07
N GLY A 62 2.18 -10.88 12.41
CA GLY A 62 3.64 -11.09 12.29
C GLY A 62 4.33 -10.35 11.13
N LEU A 63 3.57 -9.75 10.20
CA LEU A 63 4.14 -8.90 9.15
C LEU A 63 4.29 -7.46 9.64
N GLY A 64 5.51 -6.94 9.55
CA GLY A 64 5.81 -5.53 9.76
C GLY A 64 5.47 -4.70 8.53
N HIS A 65 5.35 -3.38 8.73
CA HIS A 65 5.13 -2.39 7.65
C HIS A 65 5.86 -1.07 7.97
N LYS A 66 6.96 -1.14 8.71
CA LYS A 66 7.73 0.04 9.13
C LYS A 66 8.89 0.32 8.19
N THR A 67 9.52 -0.72 7.68
CA THR A 67 10.66 -0.61 6.76
C THR A 67 10.26 -0.95 5.33
N LYS A 68 11.19 -0.79 4.38
CA LYS A 68 10.97 -1.19 2.99
C LYS A 68 10.95 -2.72 2.88
N GLU A 69 11.86 -3.37 3.59
CA GLU A 69 12.01 -4.83 3.65
C GLU A 69 10.74 -5.48 4.23
N ASP A 70 10.19 -4.92 5.30
CA ASP A 70 8.88 -5.27 5.85
C ASP A 70 7.78 -5.28 4.76
N CYS A 71 7.72 -4.22 3.95
CA CYS A 71 6.74 -4.09 2.88
C CYS A 71 7.01 -5.08 1.73
N GLU A 72 8.27 -5.37 1.42
CA GLU A 72 8.64 -6.37 0.41
C GLU A 72 8.23 -7.78 0.86
N MET A 73 8.49 -8.16 2.11
CA MET A 73 8.05 -9.44 2.69
C MET A 73 6.53 -9.54 2.69
N SER A 74 5.84 -8.47 3.08
CA SER A 74 4.38 -8.40 3.04
C SER A 74 3.83 -8.51 1.60
N MET A 75 4.56 -8.00 0.61
CA MET A 75 4.22 -8.18 -0.80
C MET A 75 4.35 -9.65 -1.21
N LEU A 76 5.45 -10.33 -0.85
CA LEU A 76 5.60 -11.77 -1.12
C LEU A 76 4.45 -12.59 -0.51
N ALA A 77 4.03 -12.27 0.71
CA ALA A 77 2.91 -12.93 1.37
C ALA A 77 1.57 -12.76 0.65
N LEU A 78 1.34 -11.65 -0.08
CA LEU A 78 0.13 -11.46 -0.90
C LEU A 78 0.07 -12.41 -2.09
N PHE A 79 1.22 -12.91 -2.55
CA PHE A 79 1.34 -13.85 -3.66
C PHE A 79 1.61 -15.29 -3.19
N GLY A 80 1.60 -15.56 -1.88
CA GLY A 80 1.93 -16.88 -1.32
C GLY A 80 3.41 -17.26 -1.50
N GLU A 81 4.28 -16.28 -1.70
CA GLU A 81 5.72 -16.47 -1.97
C GLU A 81 6.59 -16.17 -0.74
N HIS A 82 5.98 -15.94 0.43
CA HIS A 82 6.73 -15.61 1.64
C HIS A 82 7.65 -16.80 2.05
N PRO A 83 8.94 -16.58 2.33
CA PRO A 83 9.89 -17.67 2.62
C PRO A 83 9.55 -18.48 3.87
N GLU A 84 8.83 -17.88 4.81
CA GLU A 84 8.33 -18.56 6.02
C GLU A 84 6.92 -19.18 5.85
N GLY A 85 6.34 -19.16 4.64
CA GLY A 85 5.00 -19.68 4.38
C GLY A 85 3.87 -18.86 5.02
N ILE A 86 4.10 -17.57 5.25
CA ILE A 86 3.09 -16.65 5.78
C ILE A 86 2.20 -16.17 4.62
N ASP A 87 0.90 -16.40 4.75
CA ASP A 87 -0.09 -15.86 3.82
C ASP A 87 -0.59 -14.49 4.26
N GLN A 88 -0.87 -13.62 3.29
CA GLN A 88 -1.52 -12.34 3.52
C GLN A 88 -2.73 -12.12 2.63
N GLU A 89 -3.82 -11.66 3.27
CA GLU A 89 -5.02 -11.21 2.59
C GLU A 89 -5.40 -9.79 3.01
N LEU A 90 -6.26 -9.15 2.23
CA LEU A 90 -6.86 -7.87 2.60
C LEU A 90 -8.03 -8.10 3.57
N SER A 91 -8.03 -7.37 4.67
CA SER A 91 -9.10 -7.42 5.67
C SER A 91 -10.44 -7.04 5.05
N ASN A 92 -11.44 -7.94 5.15
CA ASN A 92 -12.80 -7.69 4.69
C ASN A 92 -13.51 -6.55 5.45
N ARG A 93 -13.22 -6.37 6.74
CA ARG A 93 -13.89 -5.37 7.59
C ARG A 93 -13.40 -3.94 7.32
N ASN A 94 -12.17 -3.79 6.84
CA ASN A 94 -11.50 -2.49 6.69
C ASN A 94 -11.43 -2.02 5.23
N LYS A 95 -12.13 -2.69 4.31
CA LYS A 95 -12.14 -2.36 2.88
C LYS A 95 -12.73 -0.96 2.67
N LYS A 96 -12.05 -0.19 1.83
CA LYS A 96 -12.49 1.13 1.35
C LYS A 96 -12.29 1.18 -0.16
N THR A 97 -13.18 1.88 -0.86
CA THR A 97 -13.00 2.17 -2.28
C THR A 97 -11.70 2.95 -2.51
N LEU A 98 -10.98 2.60 -3.57
CA LEU A 98 -9.76 3.29 -3.98
C LEU A 98 -10.13 4.59 -4.69
N VAL A 99 -10.05 5.71 -3.97
CA VAL A 99 -10.23 7.05 -4.54
C VAL A 99 -8.98 7.87 -4.27
N ILE A 100 -8.09 7.92 -5.27
CA ILE A 100 -6.86 8.71 -5.22
C ILE A 100 -7.19 10.13 -5.68
N SER A 101 -6.96 11.11 -4.80
CA SER A 101 -7.20 12.52 -5.10
C SER A 101 -5.96 13.25 -5.60
N GLU A 102 -4.77 12.78 -5.22
CA GLU A 102 -3.49 13.38 -5.60
C GLU A 102 -2.39 12.33 -5.61
N VAL A 103 -1.56 12.35 -6.67
CA VAL A 103 -0.29 11.63 -6.74
C VAL A 103 0.81 12.65 -6.98
N ARG A 104 1.84 12.65 -6.14
CA ARG A 104 3.05 13.46 -6.32
C ARG A 104 4.22 12.54 -6.63
N GLY A 105 4.82 12.76 -7.79
CA GLY A 105 5.99 12.03 -8.26
C GLY A 105 7.23 12.25 -7.39
N ASN A 106 8.16 11.32 -7.50
CA ASN A 106 9.50 11.47 -6.94
C ASN A 106 10.24 12.52 -7.80
N LYS A 107 10.68 13.63 -7.20
CA LYS A 107 11.32 14.73 -7.95
C LYS A 107 12.78 14.46 -8.34
N ASP A 108 13.28 13.25 -8.09
CA ASP A 108 14.69 12.89 -8.26
C ASP A 108 14.88 11.79 -9.32
N ALA A 109 14.26 11.97 -10.48
CA ALA A 109 14.68 11.32 -11.72
C ALA A 109 15.35 12.37 -12.61
N ASN A 110 16.55 12.79 -12.22
CA ASN A 110 17.50 13.49 -13.07
C ASN A 110 18.92 13.09 -12.69
#